data_AF-A0A9K3M0Q0-F1
#
_entry.id   AF-A0A9K3M0Q0-F1
#
_cell.length_a   1.000
_cell.length_b   1.000
_cell.length_c   1.000
_cell.angle_alpha   90.00
_cell.angle_beta   90.00
_cell.angle_gamma   90.00
#
_symmetry.space_group_name_H-M   'P 1'
#
loop_
_entity.id
_entity.type
_entity.pdbx_description
1 polymer ?
#
loop_
_entity_poly.entity_id
_entity_poly.type
_entity_poly.pdbx_seq_one_letter_code
_entity_poly.pdbx_strand_id
1 'polypeptide(L)'
;MISFTVSTFITRQSLIRFSTLLLVFVTLCSSFSVTTTAFVAPQRTRQHPHPKRLSQNDHPIRQRQRQPFNDNNIKKSSSYSSSSTSILQFWSRSDPPISSLVDVSANYTLAATDDIVHLHEGQRLVCLGDVHGDVEALREFLTLAQVYDPHTDSWCGNNAILVQCGDILDRGTQELQCLQLLAKMSHQAQAQNGKVIVLVGNHEVLNAMGLFQYALGDEEYEERVAPVVDAQLGTKAWRKQYVGNQPARWATYEPGGLLAASLLANMKVAVKVGRTVLVHAGLRPEHIQKYGGIPGMNQAFRDWIQLSVTSGWSGDNPVTYNNRGKYVTPNMAIQDAERRQTYYINSIPEFLSGGVGATGPIWMRDYSSPSDMPPRNPQAQTMIDQTLDLLNADRMVMGHTIQRQINGALDGKAWRVDVGASRGCIAGAPEVLEIARVCVDSEYYGSSCEEQMSVLTKHGKVPADQRLVTAMINYL
;
A
#
# COMPACT_ATOMS: atom_id res chain seq x y z
N MET A 1 41.58 -26.28 30.03
CA MET A 1 41.03 -27.38 30.85
C MET A 1 39.52 -27.39 30.69
N ILE A 2 39.02 -28.58 30.39
CA ILE A 2 37.65 -29.05 30.21
C ILE A 2 36.71 -28.59 31.33
N SER A 3 35.48 -28.16 31.02
CA SER A 3 34.28 -28.90 31.48
C SER A 3 32.99 -28.48 30.77
N PHE A 4 32.36 -29.47 30.15
CA PHE A 4 30.96 -29.55 29.72
C PHE A 4 30.06 -29.79 30.95
N THR A 5 28.82 -29.30 30.97
CA THR A 5 27.65 -30.20 31.07
C THR A 5 26.31 -29.53 30.73
N VAL A 6 25.52 -30.33 30.03
CA VAL A 6 24.12 -30.21 29.57
C VAL A 6 23.17 -30.47 30.76
N SER A 7 21.92 -29.94 30.72
CA SER A 7 20.68 -30.76 30.70
C SER A 7 19.39 -30.00 31.08
N THR A 8 18.34 -30.21 30.25
CA THR A 8 16.88 -30.42 30.57
C THR A 8 16.08 -29.31 31.28
N PHE A 9 14.76 -29.10 31.11
CA PHE A 9 13.66 -29.50 30.21
C PHE A 9 12.43 -28.65 30.65
N ILE A 10 11.59 -28.22 29.70
CA ILE A 10 10.12 -28.00 29.74
C ILE A 10 9.42 -27.55 31.05
N THR A 11 8.69 -26.42 30.97
CA THR A 11 7.24 -26.35 31.31
C THR A 11 6.51 -25.18 30.64
N ARG A 12 5.33 -25.48 30.08
CA ARG A 12 4.29 -24.58 29.57
C ARG A 12 3.55 -23.86 30.72
N GLN A 13 2.78 -22.82 30.34
CA GLN A 13 1.81 -21.98 31.07
C GLN A 13 2.43 -20.66 31.56
N SER A 14 1.87 -19.46 31.32
CA SER A 14 0.46 -19.08 31.27
C SER A 14 0.28 -17.77 30.49
N LEU A 15 -0.76 -17.71 29.65
CA LEU A 15 -1.28 -16.50 29.00
C LEU A 15 -2.03 -15.63 30.04
N ILE A 16 -1.54 -14.42 30.28
CA ILE A 16 -2.28 -13.35 30.96
C ILE A 16 -2.14 -12.05 30.14
N ARG A 17 -3.26 -11.71 29.50
CA ARG A 17 -3.93 -10.40 29.40
C ARG A 17 -3.15 -9.07 29.21
N PHE A 18 -3.79 -8.26 28.37
CA PHE A 18 -3.88 -6.78 28.32
C PHE A 18 -2.78 -6.00 27.60
N SER A 19 -3.11 -5.69 26.34
CA SER A 19 -2.98 -4.40 25.65
C SER A 19 -2.52 -3.20 26.49
N THR A 20 -1.39 -2.61 26.11
CA THR A 20 -1.20 -1.14 26.02
C THR A 20 0.07 -0.79 25.24
N LEU A 21 0.00 0.31 24.47
CA LEU A 21 1.09 1.12 23.92
C LEU A 21 2.05 0.47 22.91
N LEU A 22 1.86 0.81 21.63
CA LEU A 22 2.97 0.98 20.70
C LEU A 22 2.97 2.43 20.19
N LEU A 23 3.51 3.32 21.03
CA LEU A 23 3.96 4.65 20.64
C LEU A 23 5.48 4.53 20.41
N VAL A 24 5.92 4.32 19.16
CA VAL A 24 7.35 4.31 18.84
C VAL A 24 7.80 5.74 18.56
N PHE A 25 8.58 6.28 19.50
CA PHE A 25 9.43 7.43 19.30
C PHE A 25 10.48 7.13 18.22
N VAL A 26 10.51 7.93 17.16
CA VAL A 26 11.66 8.03 16.26
C VAL A 26 12.54 9.17 16.78
N THR A 27 13.66 8.83 17.39
CA THR A 27 14.73 9.80 17.67
C THR A 27 15.65 9.85 16.46
N LEU A 28 15.68 11.02 15.81
CA LEU A 28 16.61 11.38 14.75
C LEU A 28 18.06 11.42 15.26
N CYS A 29 18.96 10.75 14.57
CA CYS A 29 20.36 11.15 14.48
C CYS A 29 20.52 12.11 13.30
N SER A 30 20.73 13.38 13.59
CA SER A 30 21.29 14.34 12.62
C SER A 30 22.11 15.36 13.38
N SER A 31 23.42 15.10 13.42
CA SER A 31 24.45 16.03 13.88
C SER A 31 24.80 16.96 12.73
N PHE A 32 24.36 18.21 12.76
CA PHE A 32 25.03 19.31 12.05
C PHE A 32 24.85 20.61 12.83
N SER A 33 25.97 21.14 13.32
CA SER A 33 26.09 22.47 13.91
C SER A 33 25.91 23.53 12.83
N VAL A 34 24.98 24.46 13.03
CA VAL A 34 25.05 25.80 12.42
C VAL A 34 24.63 26.83 13.47
N THR A 35 25.49 27.83 13.59
CA THR A 35 25.51 28.97 14.50
C THR A 35 24.27 29.85 14.41
N THR A 36 23.75 30.25 15.57
CA THR A 36 22.63 31.16 15.77
C THR A 36 23.01 32.61 15.46
N THR A 37 22.28 33.27 14.56
CA THR A 37 22.09 34.73 14.60
C THR A 37 20.61 35.04 14.44
N ALA A 38 20.10 35.79 15.41
CA ALA A 38 18.72 36.17 15.57
C ALA A 38 18.29 37.21 14.53
N PHE A 39 17.06 37.09 14.01
CA PHE A 39 16.33 38.21 13.41
C PHE A 39 14.90 38.27 13.93
N VAL A 40 14.54 39.48 14.35
CA VAL A 40 13.33 39.89 15.07
C VAL A 40 12.19 40.13 14.08
N ALA A 41 10.98 39.62 14.38
CA ALA A 41 9.74 39.99 13.70
C ALA A 41 8.87 40.89 14.62
N PRO A 42 8.26 41.99 14.15
CA PRO A 42 7.52 42.91 14.99
C PRO A 42 6.04 42.53 15.15
N GLN A 43 5.54 42.78 16.36
CA GLN A 43 4.14 42.65 16.79
C GLN A 43 3.21 43.67 16.10
N ARG A 44 1.95 43.27 15.89
CA ARG A 44 0.81 44.20 15.82
C ARG A 44 -0.28 43.80 16.80
N THR A 45 -0.67 44.78 17.58
CA THR A 45 -1.68 44.79 18.65
C THR A 45 -3.06 45.13 18.11
N ARG A 46 -4.12 44.62 18.75
CA ARG A 46 -5.37 45.38 19.05
C ARG A 46 -6.21 44.69 20.13
N GLN A 47 -6.91 45.53 20.90
CA GLN A 47 -7.37 45.36 22.28
C GLN A 47 -8.86 44.94 22.42
N HIS A 48 -9.15 44.12 23.46
CA HIS A 48 -10.21 44.14 24.52
C HIS A 48 -11.70 44.52 24.24
N PRO A 49 -12.71 44.20 25.11
CA PRO A 49 -12.64 43.90 26.57
C PRO A 49 -13.56 42.77 27.16
N HIS A 50 -13.30 42.46 28.44
CA HIS A 50 -14.09 41.65 29.40
C HIS A 50 -15.25 42.45 30.07
N PRO A 51 -16.13 41.78 30.84
CA PRO A 51 -16.15 42.09 32.28
C PRO A 51 -16.37 40.91 33.27
N LYS A 52 -15.57 40.97 34.36
CA LYS A 52 -15.85 40.89 35.83
C LYS A 52 -16.34 39.60 36.57
N ARG A 53 -15.60 39.38 37.69
CA ARG A 53 -15.66 38.43 38.84
C ARG A 53 -16.83 38.63 39.82
N LEU A 54 -17.08 37.61 40.69
CA LEU A 54 -16.92 37.61 42.19
C LEU A 54 -17.46 36.28 42.81
N SER A 55 -16.62 35.41 43.43
CA SER A 55 -16.35 35.16 44.89
C SER A 55 -17.46 34.41 45.68
N GLN A 56 -17.25 33.12 46.05
CA GLN A 56 -16.88 32.55 47.38
C GLN A 56 -17.99 32.48 48.47
N ASN A 57 -18.34 31.27 48.94
CA ASN A 57 -18.15 30.80 50.35
C ASN A 57 -18.88 29.46 50.70
N ASP A 58 -18.09 28.55 51.27
CA ASP A 58 -18.26 27.67 52.45
C ASP A 58 -19.34 26.56 52.67
N HIS A 59 -18.77 25.46 53.18
CA HIS A 59 -19.19 24.13 53.71
C HIS A 59 -20.26 24.11 54.85
N PRO A 60 -20.83 22.95 55.32
CA PRO A 60 -20.10 21.71 55.63
C PRO A 60 -20.80 20.31 55.56
N ILE A 61 -19.94 19.34 55.86
CA ILE A 61 -19.99 17.87 55.92
C ILE A 61 -20.98 17.28 56.94
N ARG A 62 -21.53 16.08 56.65
CA ARG A 62 -21.78 15.05 57.68
C ARG A 62 -21.59 13.61 57.16
N GLN A 63 -20.70 12.90 57.84
CA GLN A 63 -20.41 11.46 57.77
C GLN A 63 -21.56 10.61 58.34
N ARG A 64 -21.66 9.35 57.91
CA ARG A 64 -21.75 8.21 58.85
C ARG A 64 -21.39 6.86 58.20
N GLN A 65 -20.49 6.18 58.88
CA GLN A 65 -19.98 4.83 58.67
C GLN A 65 -21.00 3.75 59.12
N ARG A 66 -20.93 2.55 58.54
CA ARG A 66 -20.56 1.24 59.18
C ARG A 66 -21.26 0.04 58.52
N GLN A 67 -20.44 -0.90 58.05
CA GLN A 67 -20.73 -2.34 57.94
C GLN A 67 -20.44 -3.03 59.29
N PRO A 68 -20.96 -4.25 59.61
CA PRO A 68 -20.38 -5.51 59.11
C PRO A 68 -21.33 -6.70 58.83
N PHE A 69 -20.75 -7.68 58.14
CA PHE A 69 -21.18 -9.05 57.80
C PHE A 69 -21.81 -9.90 58.92
N ASN A 70 -22.66 -10.86 58.53
CA ASN A 70 -22.57 -12.24 59.02
C ASN A 70 -23.23 -13.26 58.06
N ASP A 71 -22.58 -14.42 57.91
CA ASP A 71 -23.00 -15.59 57.11
C ASP A 71 -24.06 -16.45 57.83
N ASN A 72 -24.91 -17.14 57.07
CA ASN A 72 -25.28 -18.54 57.33
C ASN A 72 -26.09 -19.19 56.19
N ASN A 73 -25.69 -20.43 55.88
CA ASN A 73 -26.25 -21.35 54.87
C ASN A 73 -27.65 -21.90 55.24
N ILE A 74 -28.45 -22.27 54.23
CA ILE A 74 -28.97 -23.64 53.92
C ILE A 74 -30.26 -23.58 53.07
N LYS A 75 -30.15 -24.15 51.85
CA LYS A 75 -31.13 -24.85 50.98
C LYS A 75 -32.62 -24.49 51.07
N LYS A 76 -33.19 -24.09 49.92
CA LYS A 76 -34.38 -24.75 49.33
C LYS A 76 -34.54 -24.40 47.85
N SER A 77 -34.71 -25.46 47.06
CA SER A 77 -35.08 -25.48 45.66
C SER A 77 -36.42 -24.75 45.42
N SER A 78 -36.46 -23.84 44.47
CA SER A 78 -37.68 -23.56 43.70
C SER A 78 -37.31 -22.97 42.34
N SER A 79 -37.91 -23.56 41.32
CA SER A 79 -37.88 -23.20 39.92
C SER A 79 -38.23 -21.73 39.70
N TYR A 80 -37.29 -20.97 39.13
CA TYR A 80 -37.59 -19.72 38.46
C TYR A 80 -37.25 -19.89 36.98
N SER A 81 -38.29 -19.83 36.15
CA SER A 81 -38.18 -19.66 34.71
C SER A 81 -37.47 -18.34 34.45
N SER A 82 -36.17 -18.38 34.13
CA SER A 82 -35.52 -17.25 33.51
C SER A 82 -36.05 -17.12 32.10
N SER A 83 -36.94 -16.15 31.90
CA SER A 83 -37.13 -15.50 30.61
C SER A 83 -35.79 -14.85 30.21
N SER A 84 -34.87 -15.67 29.73
CA SER A 84 -33.78 -15.23 28.89
C SER A 84 -34.41 -14.89 27.55
N THR A 85 -34.96 -13.68 27.45
CA THR A 85 -35.26 -13.10 26.14
C THR A 85 -33.93 -13.03 25.41
N SER A 86 -33.77 -13.92 24.45
CA SER A 86 -32.58 -14.07 23.62
C SER A 86 -32.22 -12.74 22.98
N ILE A 87 -31.11 -12.13 23.41
CA ILE A 87 -30.43 -11.03 22.68
C ILE A 87 -29.80 -11.55 21.36
N LEU A 88 -30.01 -12.82 21.03
CA LEU A 88 -29.92 -13.33 19.66
C LEU A 88 -31.15 -12.86 18.86
N GLN A 89 -31.30 -11.54 18.73
CA GLN A 89 -32.11 -10.98 17.67
C GLN A 89 -31.36 -11.33 16.38
N PHE A 90 -31.96 -12.22 15.60
CA PHE A 90 -31.50 -12.64 14.29
C PHE A 90 -31.16 -11.41 13.44
N TRP A 91 -29.88 -11.02 13.41
CA TRP A 91 -29.32 -10.16 12.38
C TRP A 91 -29.58 -10.89 11.06
N SER A 92 -30.40 -10.33 10.18
CA SER A 92 -30.57 -10.93 8.86
C SER A 92 -29.18 -11.02 8.23
N ARG A 93 -28.73 -12.25 7.95
CA ARG A 93 -27.43 -12.60 7.37
C ARG A 93 -27.29 -12.11 5.92
N SER A 94 -27.75 -10.90 5.61
CA SER A 94 -28.09 -10.47 4.25
C SER A 94 -28.02 -8.95 4.08
N ASP A 95 -27.11 -8.25 4.77
CA ASP A 95 -26.77 -6.87 4.41
C ASP A 95 -25.54 -6.90 3.50
N PRO A 96 -25.70 -6.82 2.18
CA PRO A 96 -24.58 -6.98 1.27
C PRO A 96 -23.65 -5.75 1.32
N PRO A 97 -22.38 -5.89 0.91
CA PRO A 97 -21.40 -4.80 0.96
C PRO A 97 -21.86 -3.59 0.12
N ILE A 98 -21.37 -2.38 0.43
CA ILE A 98 -21.78 -1.15 -0.30
C ILE A 98 -21.50 -1.31 -1.80
N SER A 99 -20.39 -1.95 -2.16
CA SER A 99 -19.98 -2.28 -3.53
C SER A 99 -20.99 -3.15 -4.31
N SER A 100 -21.87 -3.88 -3.65
CA SER A 100 -22.94 -4.64 -4.32
C SER A 100 -24.12 -3.78 -4.78
N LEU A 101 -24.22 -2.57 -4.22
CA LEU A 101 -25.32 -1.62 -4.46
C LEU A 101 -24.83 -0.37 -5.18
N VAL A 102 -23.54 -0.06 -5.05
CA VAL A 102 -22.93 1.15 -5.55
C VAL A 102 -21.80 0.84 -6.51
N ASP A 103 -21.98 1.31 -7.74
CA ASP A 103 -20.96 1.25 -8.78
C ASP A 103 -20.31 2.63 -8.96
N VAL A 104 -19.01 2.69 -8.71
CA VAL A 104 -18.14 3.84 -9.00
C VAL A 104 -17.06 3.49 -10.04
N SER A 105 -17.10 2.29 -10.63
CA SER A 105 -16.02 1.72 -11.43
C SER A 105 -15.79 2.38 -12.80
N ALA A 106 -16.78 3.13 -13.31
CA ALA A 106 -16.79 3.67 -14.67
C ALA A 106 -15.50 4.43 -15.05
N ASN A 107 -14.90 5.15 -14.10
CA ASN A 107 -13.66 5.91 -14.30
C ASN A 107 -12.41 5.24 -13.67
N TYR A 108 -12.58 4.08 -13.05
CA TYR A 108 -11.57 3.41 -12.22
C TYR A 108 -11.55 1.91 -12.51
N THR A 109 -11.66 1.55 -13.79
CA THR A 109 -11.48 0.18 -14.26
C THR A 109 -10.15 0.10 -14.98
N LEU A 110 -9.24 -0.73 -14.48
CA LEU A 110 -7.98 -1.01 -15.17
C LEU A 110 -8.20 -2.13 -16.19
N ALA A 111 -7.66 -1.97 -17.38
CA ALA A 111 -7.60 -3.04 -18.36
C ALA A 111 -6.83 -4.25 -17.80
N ALA A 112 -7.41 -5.44 -17.94
CA ALA A 112 -6.76 -6.67 -17.51
C ALA A 112 -5.51 -6.96 -18.35
N THR A 113 -4.47 -7.49 -17.71
CA THR A 113 -3.19 -7.85 -18.34
C THR A 113 -2.69 -9.19 -17.82
N ASP A 114 -1.87 -9.86 -18.63
CA ASP A 114 -1.24 -11.13 -18.27
C ASP A 114 -0.10 -10.93 -17.24
N ASP A 115 0.20 -11.98 -16.47
CA ASP A 115 1.31 -11.97 -15.50
C ASP A 115 2.68 -12.11 -16.15
N ILE A 116 2.71 -12.75 -17.33
CA ILE A 116 3.89 -12.93 -18.17
C ILE A 116 3.57 -12.38 -19.54
N VAL A 117 4.21 -11.27 -19.90
CA VAL A 117 3.97 -10.52 -21.12
C VAL A 117 5.20 -10.62 -22.02
N HIS A 118 5.00 -10.85 -23.31
CA HIS A 118 6.08 -10.81 -24.29
C HIS A 118 6.40 -9.37 -24.67
N LEU A 119 7.68 -9.06 -24.79
CA LEU A 119 8.15 -7.81 -25.41
C LEU A 119 8.51 -8.11 -26.86
N HIS A 120 7.67 -7.66 -27.78
CA HIS A 120 7.82 -7.94 -29.21
C HIS A 120 8.87 -7.04 -29.88
N GLU A 121 9.35 -7.44 -31.05
CA GLU A 121 10.23 -6.62 -31.88
C GLU A 121 9.63 -5.22 -32.14
N GLY A 122 10.46 -4.19 -31.99
CA GLY A 122 10.05 -2.79 -32.14
C GLY A 122 9.20 -2.24 -30.99
N GLN A 123 8.83 -3.08 -30.01
CA GLN A 123 8.07 -2.66 -28.85
C GLN A 123 9.01 -2.13 -27.75
N ARG A 124 8.49 -1.18 -26.96
CA ARG A 124 9.18 -0.62 -25.81
C ARG A 124 8.41 -0.86 -24.52
N LEU A 125 9.14 -1.20 -23.48
CA LEU A 125 8.71 -1.20 -22.09
C LEU A 125 9.21 0.09 -21.43
N VAL A 126 8.32 0.84 -20.79
CA VAL A 126 8.66 2.04 -20.02
C VAL A 126 8.19 1.89 -18.57
N CYS A 127 9.08 2.14 -17.61
CA CYS A 127 8.83 1.90 -16.19
C CYS A 127 8.89 3.22 -15.42
N LEU A 128 7.82 3.47 -14.64
CA LEU A 128 7.68 4.65 -13.78
C LEU A 128 7.81 4.26 -12.31
N GLY A 129 8.41 5.14 -11.52
CA GLY A 129 8.46 5.01 -10.06
C GLY A 129 7.17 5.43 -9.35
N ASP A 130 7.32 5.60 -8.04
CA ASP A 130 6.27 5.92 -7.08
C ASP A 130 5.73 7.36 -7.30
N VAL A 131 4.41 7.54 -7.21
CA VAL A 131 3.75 8.83 -7.53
C VAL A 131 2.99 9.45 -6.35
N HIS A 132 2.61 8.66 -5.33
CA HIS A 132 2.10 9.15 -4.05
C HIS A 132 1.12 10.33 -4.16
N GLY A 133 -0.01 10.11 -4.81
CA GLY A 133 -1.13 11.06 -4.90
C GLY A 133 -0.81 12.36 -5.63
N ASP A 134 0.23 12.38 -6.47
CA ASP A 134 0.63 13.56 -7.25
C ASP A 134 0.38 13.36 -8.75
N VAL A 135 -0.79 13.79 -9.22
CA VAL A 135 -1.20 13.64 -10.62
C VAL A 135 -0.33 14.44 -11.59
N GLU A 136 0.28 15.54 -11.13
CA GLU A 136 1.18 16.33 -11.97
C GLU A 136 2.50 15.57 -12.18
N ALA A 137 3.06 14.97 -11.13
CA ALA A 137 4.23 14.10 -11.27
C ALA A 137 3.94 12.91 -12.19
N LEU A 138 2.75 12.30 -12.08
CA LEU A 138 2.33 11.23 -12.98
C LEU A 138 2.25 11.71 -14.45
N ARG A 139 1.66 12.89 -14.71
CA ARG A 139 1.62 13.48 -16.07
C ARG A 139 3.02 13.75 -16.62
N GLU A 140 3.93 14.25 -15.79
CA GLU A 140 5.32 14.47 -16.17
C GLU A 140 6.02 13.16 -16.54
N PHE A 141 5.86 12.10 -15.73
CA PHE A 141 6.37 10.76 -16.04
C PHE A 141 5.83 10.24 -17.38
N LEU A 142 4.50 10.32 -17.59
CA LEU A 142 3.86 9.80 -18.80
C LEU A 142 4.26 10.60 -20.06
N THR A 143 4.43 11.92 -19.93
CA THR A 143 4.91 12.80 -21.00
C THR A 143 6.37 12.50 -21.34
N LEU A 144 7.23 12.36 -20.33
CA LEU A 144 8.63 12.02 -20.50
C LEU A 144 8.81 10.64 -21.13
N ALA A 145 7.95 9.69 -20.76
CA ALA A 145 7.87 8.38 -21.38
C ALA A 145 7.34 8.42 -22.83
N GLN A 146 6.84 9.56 -23.31
CA GLN A 146 6.22 9.71 -24.64
C GLN A 146 5.01 8.77 -24.84
N VAL A 147 4.22 8.57 -23.79
CA VAL A 147 2.99 7.77 -23.85
C VAL A 147 1.72 8.57 -23.58
N TYR A 148 1.86 9.84 -23.20
CA TYR A 148 0.76 10.76 -22.93
C TYR A 148 0.98 12.08 -23.64
N ASP A 149 -0.07 12.54 -24.33
CA ASP A 149 -0.13 13.87 -24.93
C ASP A 149 -0.87 14.83 -23.98
N PRO A 150 -0.17 15.83 -23.40
CA PRO A 150 -0.77 16.78 -22.48
C PRO A 150 -1.78 17.74 -23.14
N HIS A 151 -1.77 17.87 -24.48
CA HIS A 151 -2.72 18.73 -25.19
C HIS A 151 -4.09 18.07 -25.36
N THR A 152 -4.10 16.76 -25.55
CA THR A 152 -5.33 15.97 -25.79
C THR A 152 -5.72 15.11 -24.59
N ASP A 153 -4.93 15.12 -23.52
CA ASP A 153 -5.10 14.27 -22.33
C ASP A 153 -5.29 12.79 -22.72
N SER A 154 -4.48 12.30 -23.66
CA SER A 154 -4.71 10.99 -24.32
C SER A 154 -3.41 10.21 -24.53
N TRP A 155 -3.56 8.89 -24.63
CA TRP A 155 -2.47 7.97 -24.94
C TRP A 155 -1.91 8.22 -26.34
N CYS A 156 -0.59 8.43 -26.42
CA CYS A 156 0.17 8.58 -27.67
C CYS A 156 1.32 7.56 -27.79
N GLY A 157 1.34 6.54 -26.92
CA GLY A 157 2.44 5.58 -26.81
C GLY A 157 2.43 4.44 -27.84
N ASN A 158 1.52 4.44 -28.83
CA ASN A 158 1.31 3.33 -29.76
C ASN A 158 1.15 1.99 -29.00
N ASN A 159 1.96 0.99 -29.37
CA ASN A 159 1.96 -0.35 -28.76
C ASN A 159 2.88 -0.46 -27.53
N ALA A 160 3.35 0.65 -26.94
CA ALA A 160 4.22 0.61 -25.76
C ALA A 160 3.57 -0.11 -24.57
N ILE A 161 4.41 -0.73 -23.75
CA ILE A 161 4.02 -1.31 -22.46
C ILE A 161 4.50 -0.35 -21.37
N LEU A 162 3.58 0.25 -20.64
CA LEU A 162 3.85 1.06 -19.46
C LEU A 162 3.69 0.21 -18.21
N VAL A 163 4.65 0.30 -17.29
CA VAL A 163 4.53 -0.25 -15.93
C VAL A 163 4.73 0.86 -14.89
N GLN A 164 3.70 1.11 -14.08
CA GLN A 164 3.81 1.97 -12.90
C GLN A 164 4.12 1.08 -11.69
N CYS A 165 5.20 1.36 -10.97
CA CYS A 165 5.78 0.44 -9.98
C CYS A 165 5.13 0.46 -8.59
N GLY A 166 3.84 0.81 -8.45
CA GLY A 166 3.11 0.84 -7.17
C GLY A 166 3.30 2.14 -6.39
N ASP A 167 2.71 2.21 -5.19
CA ASP A 167 2.72 3.41 -4.34
C ASP A 167 2.15 4.63 -5.08
N ILE A 168 0.92 4.45 -5.57
CA ILE A 168 0.10 5.53 -6.11
C ILE A 168 -0.59 6.28 -4.98
N LEU A 169 -0.96 5.58 -3.91
CA LEU A 169 -1.67 6.16 -2.78
C LEU A 169 -0.73 6.87 -1.79
N ASP A 170 -1.38 7.65 -0.91
CA ASP A 170 -0.81 8.38 0.22
C ASP A 170 0.18 9.52 -0.13
N ARG A 171 0.53 10.34 0.87
CA ARG A 171 1.40 11.55 0.83
C ARG A 171 0.97 12.70 -0.10
N GLY A 172 0.14 12.45 -1.10
CA GLY A 172 -0.52 13.45 -1.93
C GLY A 172 -2.03 13.54 -1.67
N THR A 173 -2.71 14.38 -2.43
CA THR A 173 -4.16 14.65 -2.29
C THR A 173 -4.95 14.45 -3.60
N GLN A 174 -4.30 13.95 -4.66
CA GLN A 174 -4.87 13.76 -5.99
C GLN A 174 -4.80 12.27 -6.40
N GLU A 175 -5.07 11.39 -5.45
CA GLU A 175 -4.89 9.94 -5.56
C GLU A 175 -5.90 9.32 -6.51
N LEU A 176 -7.18 9.68 -6.39
CA LEU A 176 -8.22 9.23 -7.33
C LEU A 176 -7.94 9.77 -8.74
N GLN A 177 -7.43 11.00 -8.86
CA GLN A 177 -7.05 11.52 -10.17
C GLN A 177 -5.91 10.73 -10.83
N CYS A 178 -4.91 10.29 -10.05
CA CYS A 178 -3.86 9.39 -10.56
C CYS A 178 -4.45 8.06 -11.06
N LEU A 179 -5.31 7.42 -10.25
CA LEU A 179 -5.94 6.15 -10.59
C LEU A 179 -6.86 6.27 -11.81
N GLN A 180 -7.62 7.36 -11.91
CA GLN A 180 -8.48 7.66 -13.06
C GLN A 180 -7.66 7.83 -14.33
N LEU A 181 -6.53 8.54 -14.27
CA LEU A 181 -5.65 8.73 -15.41
C LEU A 181 -5.05 7.39 -15.86
N LEU A 182 -4.55 6.57 -14.95
CA LEU A 182 -4.02 5.24 -15.27
C LEU A 182 -5.07 4.30 -15.86
N ALA A 183 -6.29 4.29 -15.29
CA ALA A 183 -7.43 3.53 -15.83
C ALA A 183 -7.75 3.95 -17.27
N LYS A 184 -7.89 5.26 -17.52
CA LYS A 184 -8.12 5.82 -18.86
C LYS A 184 -7.00 5.42 -19.84
N MET A 185 -5.74 5.62 -19.45
CA MET A 185 -4.58 5.26 -20.29
C MET A 185 -4.53 3.76 -20.58
N SER A 186 -4.93 2.90 -19.64
CA SER A 186 -4.91 1.44 -19.82
C SER A 186 -5.80 0.98 -20.98
N HIS A 187 -7.00 1.54 -21.09
CA HIS A 187 -7.91 1.22 -22.18
C HIS A 187 -7.48 1.82 -23.52
N GLN A 188 -6.97 3.05 -23.52
CA GLN A 188 -6.46 3.69 -24.73
C GLN A 188 -5.21 2.98 -25.27
N ALA A 189 -4.31 2.53 -24.39
CA ALA A 189 -3.15 1.72 -24.75
C ALA A 189 -3.59 0.38 -25.36
N GLN A 190 -4.53 -0.32 -24.72
CA GLN A 190 -5.03 -1.61 -25.20
C GLN A 190 -5.63 -1.49 -26.61
N ALA A 191 -6.34 -0.40 -26.92
CA ALA A 191 -6.88 -0.14 -28.25
C ALA A 191 -5.79 0.01 -29.35
N GLN A 192 -4.55 0.29 -28.95
CA GLN A 192 -3.37 0.40 -29.83
C GLN A 192 -2.39 -0.77 -29.66
N ASN A 193 -2.83 -1.89 -29.08
CA ASN A 193 -2.02 -3.06 -28.72
C ASN A 193 -0.91 -2.79 -27.68
N GLY A 194 -0.92 -1.61 -27.07
CA GLY A 194 -0.12 -1.27 -25.89
C GLY A 194 -0.74 -1.82 -24.61
N LYS A 195 -0.07 -1.57 -23.48
CA LYS A 195 -0.53 -1.99 -22.15
C LYS A 195 -0.16 -0.94 -21.12
N VAL A 196 -1.02 -0.76 -20.12
CA VAL A 196 -0.67 -0.11 -18.85
C VAL A 196 -0.85 -1.15 -17.75
N ILE A 197 0.24 -1.45 -17.06
CA ILE A 197 0.28 -2.40 -15.95
C ILE A 197 0.60 -1.60 -14.69
N VAL A 198 -0.21 -1.77 -13.66
CA VAL A 198 -0.04 -1.08 -12.39
C VAL A 198 0.34 -2.11 -11.34
N LEU A 199 1.45 -1.89 -10.65
CA LEU A 199 1.87 -2.76 -9.57
C LEU A 199 1.21 -2.36 -8.25
N VAL A 200 1.12 -3.32 -7.34
CA VAL A 200 0.69 -3.10 -5.96
C VAL A 200 1.92 -2.70 -5.15
N GLY A 201 1.87 -1.53 -4.54
CA GLY A 201 2.83 -1.08 -3.54
C GLY A 201 2.38 -1.39 -2.12
N ASN A 202 3.23 -1.04 -1.15
CA ASN A 202 2.85 -1.21 0.25
C ASN A 202 1.73 -0.25 0.65
N HIS A 203 1.65 0.92 0.02
CA HIS A 203 0.60 1.89 0.33
C HIS A 203 -0.79 1.42 -0.10
N GLU A 204 -0.92 0.72 -1.23
CA GLU A 204 -2.21 0.11 -1.62
C GLU A 204 -2.69 -0.94 -0.60
N VAL A 205 -1.78 -1.79 -0.09
CA VAL A 205 -2.11 -2.83 0.90
C VAL A 205 -2.45 -2.22 2.26
N LEU A 206 -1.72 -1.18 2.70
CA LEU A 206 -2.03 -0.44 3.92
C LEU A 206 -3.44 0.17 3.88
N ASN A 207 -3.78 0.82 2.78
CA ASN A 207 -5.09 1.44 2.58
C ASN A 207 -6.22 0.40 2.57
N ALA A 208 -6.02 -0.74 1.93
CA ALA A 208 -6.98 -1.85 1.97
C ALA A 208 -7.20 -2.38 3.39
N MET A 209 -6.16 -2.43 4.22
CA MET A 209 -6.28 -2.81 5.65
C MET A 209 -6.86 -1.69 6.54
N GLY A 210 -7.19 -0.51 5.99
CA GLY A 210 -7.68 0.63 6.76
C GLY A 210 -6.61 1.33 7.60
N LEU A 211 -5.34 1.15 7.25
CA LEU A 211 -4.19 1.76 7.91
C LEU A 211 -3.74 3.00 7.12
N PHE A 212 -4.14 4.19 7.61
CA PHE A 212 -3.99 5.45 6.88
C PHE A 212 -2.92 6.38 7.42
N GLN A 213 -1.87 5.85 8.07
CA GLN A 213 -0.84 6.66 8.71
C GLN A 213 -0.06 7.60 7.76
N TYR A 214 -0.14 7.37 6.45
CA TYR A 214 0.52 8.19 5.42
C TYR A 214 -0.47 8.99 4.55
N ALA A 215 -1.77 8.78 4.73
CA ALA A 215 -2.80 9.54 4.04
C ALA A 215 -2.86 10.96 4.61
N LEU A 216 -2.98 11.96 3.73
CA LEU A 216 -3.15 13.34 4.17
C LEU A 216 -4.61 13.64 4.58
N GLY A 217 -5.57 12.86 4.08
CA GLY A 217 -6.97 12.97 4.45
C GLY A 217 -7.91 12.20 3.53
N ASP A 218 -9.21 12.47 3.71
CA ASP A 218 -10.33 11.82 3.02
C ASP A 218 -11.06 12.78 2.07
N GLU A 219 -10.58 14.01 1.90
CA GLU A 219 -11.30 15.10 1.24
C GLU A 219 -11.62 14.78 -0.22
N GLU A 220 -10.66 14.26 -0.98
CA GLU A 220 -10.88 13.89 -2.40
C GLU A 220 -11.94 12.80 -2.53
N TYR A 221 -11.97 11.84 -1.60
CA TYR A 221 -12.93 10.75 -1.58
C TYR A 221 -14.31 11.21 -1.14
N GLU A 222 -14.38 12.11 -0.16
CA GLU A 222 -15.63 12.77 0.26
C GLU A 222 -16.20 13.68 -0.85
N GLU A 223 -15.35 14.21 -1.75
CA GLU A 223 -15.78 14.98 -2.91
C GLU A 223 -16.24 14.09 -4.08
N ARG A 224 -15.54 12.97 -4.35
CA ARG A 224 -15.72 12.20 -5.60
C ARG A 224 -16.48 10.89 -5.44
N VAL A 225 -16.32 10.19 -4.33
CA VAL A 225 -16.90 8.86 -4.09
C VAL A 225 -18.16 8.96 -3.26
N ALA A 226 -18.07 9.66 -2.14
CA ALA A 226 -19.16 9.81 -1.18
C ALA A 226 -20.48 10.32 -1.78
N PRO A 227 -20.52 11.32 -2.69
CA PRO A 227 -21.78 11.78 -3.27
C PRO A 227 -22.49 10.71 -4.09
N VAL A 228 -21.73 9.83 -4.75
CA VAL A 228 -22.28 8.70 -5.50
C VAL A 228 -22.92 7.69 -4.54
N VAL A 229 -22.22 7.35 -3.45
CA VAL A 229 -22.74 6.47 -2.40
C VAL A 229 -23.98 7.08 -1.73
N ASP A 230 -23.95 8.36 -1.38
CA ASP A 230 -25.05 9.09 -0.75
C ASP A 230 -26.30 9.11 -1.64
N ALA A 231 -26.12 9.37 -2.94
CA ALA A 231 -27.21 9.40 -3.91
C ALA A 231 -27.85 8.01 -4.09
N GLN A 232 -27.03 6.96 -4.19
CA GLN A 232 -27.53 5.61 -4.44
C GLN A 232 -28.14 4.95 -3.20
N LEU A 233 -27.61 5.23 -2.00
CA LEU A 233 -28.17 4.72 -0.74
C LEU A 233 -29.28 5.62 -0.16
N GLY A 234 -29.40 6.87 -0.62
CA GLY A 234 -30.35 7.85 -0.09
C GLY A 234 -30.07 8.29 1.36
N THR A 235 -28.85 8.06 1.85
CA THR A 235 -28.46 8.35 3.24
C THR A 235 -26.96 8.51 3.39
N LYS A 236 -26.54 9.30 4.38
CA LYS A 236 -25.13 9.45 4.79
C LYS A 236 -24.72 8.51 5.91
N ALA A 237 -25.67 7.72 6.44
CA ALA A 237 -25.46 6.88 7.62
C ALA A 237 -24.34 5.84 7.44
N TRP A 238 -24.08 5.41 6.20
CA TRP A 238 -23.05 4.42 5.88
C TRP A 238 -21.68 4.80 6.43
N ARG A 239 -21.32 6.09 6.49
CA ARG A 239 -20.04 6.56 7.06
C ARG A 239 -19.81 6.11 8.51
N LYS A 240 -20.88 5.90 9.28
CA LYS A 240 -20.81 5.45 10.69
C LYS A 240 -20.09 4.11 10.83
N GLN A 241 -20.15 3.23 9.81
CA GLN A 241 -19.49 1.93 9.86
C GLN A 241 -17.96 2.02 9.91
N TYR A 242 -17.38 3.17 9.56
CA TYR A 242 -15.95 3.43 9.57
C TYR A 242 -15.48 4.25 10.78
N VAL A 243 -16.39 4.64 11.68
CA VAL A 243 -16.03 5.23 12.99
C VAL A 243 -15.12 6.48 12.87
N GLY A 244 -15.32 7.27 11.81
CA GLY A 244 -14.51 8.46 11.55
C GLY A 244 -13.12 8.20 10.97
N ASN A 245 -12.75 6.94 10.71
CA ASN A 245 -11.50 6.56 10.05
C ASN A 245 -11.62 6.70 8.53
N GLN A 246 -11.54 7.93 8.01
CA GLN A 246 -11.54 8.26 6.58
C GLN A 246 -12.57 7.42 5.79
N PRO A 247 -13.87 7.59 6.07
CA PRO A 247 -14.92 6.66 5.64
C PRO A 247 -14.97 6.46 4.12
N ALA A 248 -14.82 7.51 3.32
CA ALA A 248 -14.96 7.39 1.87
C ALA A 248 -13.76 6.67 1.26
N ARG A 249 -12.55 6.98 1.70
CA ARG A 249 -11.31 6.28 1.36
C ARG A 249 -11.36 4.81 1.75
N TRP A 250 -11.75 4.50 2.98
CA TRP A 250 -11.79 3.11 3.44
C TRP A 250 -12.83 2.29 2.66
N ALA A 251 -14.02 2.85 2.41
CA ALA A 251 -15.03 2.23 1.54
C ALA A 251 -14.52 1.96 0.13
N THR A 252 -13.62 2.82 -0.36
CA THR A 252 -13.03 2.71 -1.69
C THR A 252 -12.11 1.49 -1.80
N TYR A 253 -11.24 1.28 -0.81
CA TYR A 253 -10.10 0.35 -0.93
C TYR A 253 -10.16 -0.92 -0.09
N GLU A 254 -11.05 -1.01 0.91
CA GLU A 254 -11.13 -2.24 1.71
C GLU A 254 -11.35 -3.48 0.83
N PRO A 255 -10.90 -4.68 1.25
CA PRO A 255 -11.25 -5.91 0.58
C PRO A 255 -12.77 -6.03 0.36
N GLY A 256 -13.17 -6.29 -0.89
CA GLY A 256 -14.58 -6.29 -1.32
C GLY A 256 -15.22 -4.90 -1.42
N GLY A 257 -14.44 -3.82 -1.25
CA GLY A 257 -14.86 -2.42 -1.34
C GLY A 257 -15.18 -1.94 -2.76
N LEU A 258 -15.45 -0.64 -2.89
CA LEU A 258 -16.00 -0.05 -4.12
C LEU A 258 -15.10 -0.21 -5.35
N LEU A 259 -13.77 -0.16 -5.18
CA LEU A 259 -12.79 -0.30 -6.28
C LEU A 259 -12.01 -1.62 -6.22
N ALA A 260 -12.35 -2.53 -5.31
CA ALA A 260 -11.64 -3.80 -5.16
C ALA A 260 -11.64 -4.63 -6.46
N ALA A 261 -12.80 -4.76 -7.12
CA ALA A 261 -12.94 -5.60 -8.31
C ALA A 261 -12.50 -4.93 -9.62
N SER A 262 -12.82 -3.65 -9.81
CA SER A 262 -12.54 -2.94 -11.07
C SER A 262 -11.09 -2.47 -11.18
N LEU A 263 -10.49 -2.10 -10.05
CA LEU A 263 -9.18 -1.46 -10.00
C LEU A 263 -8.13 -2.37 -9.35
N LEU A 264 -8.25 -2.59 -8.04
CA LEU A 264 -7.18 -3.22 -7.25
C LEU A 264 -6.92 -4.66 -7.70
N ALA A 265 -7.97 -5.45 -7.97
CA ALA A 265 -7.83 -6.81 -8.48
C ALA A 265 -7.10 -6.92 -9.83
N ASN A 266 -7.03 -5.84 -10.61
CA ASN A 266 -6.31 -5.79 -11.88
C ASN A 266 -4.87 -5.27 -11.73
N MET A 267 -4.49 -4.76 -10.55
CA MET A 267 -3.09 -4.51 -10.20
C MET A 267 -2.33 -5.82 -9.98
N LYS A 268 -0.98 -5.76 -10.02
CA LYS A 268 -0.10 -6.93 -9.94
C LYS A 268 0.90 -6.79 -8.80
N VAL A 269 1.13 -7.85 -8.03
CA VAL A 269 2.26 -7.89 -7.08
C VAL A 269 3.59 -7.85 -7.84
N ALA A 270 3.67 -8.60 -8.94
CA ALA A 270 4.79 -8.56 -9.87
C ALA A 270 4.34 -8.93 -11.29
N VAL A 271 5.14 -8.60 -12.29
CA VAL A 271 4.92 -8.99 -13.69
C VAL A 271 6.25 -9.27 -14.37
N LYS A 272 6.29 -10.19 -15.33
CA LYS A 272 7.45 -10.37 -16.22
C LYS A 272 7.12 -9.85 -17.61
N VAL A 273 7.92 -8.93 -18.14
CA VAL A 273 7.81 -8.40 -19.50
C VAL A 273 9.11 -8.70 -20.24
N GLY A 274 9.06 -9.58 -21.26
CA GLY A 274 10.27 -10.03 -21.96
C GLY A 274 11.25 -10.73 -21.00
N ARG A 275 12.47 -10.20 -20.89
CA ARG A 275 13.50 -10.63 -19.94
C ARG A 275 13.53 -9.83 -18.64
N THR A 276 12.59 -8.92 -18.43
CA THR A 276 12.56 -8.02 -17.26
C THR A 276 11.45 -8.40 -16.29
N VAL A 277 11.77 -8.52 -15.01
CA VAL A 277 10.79 -8.69 -13.93
C VAL A 277 10.52 -7.33 -13.28
N LEU A 278 9.26 -7.00 -13.00
CA LEU A 278 8.88 -5.75 -12.34
C LEU A 278 8.08 -6.07 -11.09
N VAL A 279 8.45 -5.43 -9.99
CA VAL A 279 7.90 -5.61 -8.64
C VAL A 279 8.07 -4.32 -7.87
N HIS A 280 7.17 -3.98 -6.94
CA HIS A 280 7.28 -2.70 -6.23
C HIS A 280 8.61 -2.56 -5.45
N ALA A 281 9.06 -3.57 -4.69
CA ALA A 281 10.28 -3.48 -3.89
C ALA A 281 11.35 -4.54 -4.22
N GLY A 282 10.98 -5.81 -4.39
CA GLY A 282 11.93 -6.87 -4.81
C GLY A 282 11.35 -8.29 -4.74
N LEU A 283 12.02 -9.28 -5.32
CA LEU A 283 11.65 -10.69 -5.17
C LEU A 283 12.83 -11.57 -4.75
N ARG A 284 12.58 -12.48 -3.81
CA ARG A 284 13.55 -13.49 -3.35
C ARG A 284 13.23 -14.86 -3.95
N PRO A 285 14.17 -15.82 -3.98
CA PRO A 285 13.91 -17.17 -4.48
C PRO A 285 12.74 -17.85 -3.76
N GLU A 286 12.65 -17.64 -2.44
CA GLU A 286 11.58 -18.14 -1.58
C GLU A 286 10.19 -17.68 -2.02
N HIS A 287 10.04 -16.45 -2.52
CA HIS A 287 8.76 -15.95 -3.01
C HIS A 287 8.28 -16.75 -4.22
N ILE A 288 9.21 -17.08 -5.12
CA ILE A 288 8.90 -17.82 -6.35
C ILE A 288 8.56 -19.27 -6.02
N GLN A 289 9.35 -19.89 -5.14
CA GLN A 289 9.22 -21.30 -4.79
C GLN A 289 8.00 -21.59 -3.91
N LYS A 290 7.69 -20.74 -2.92
CA LYS A 290 6.63 -20.99 -1.93
C LYS A 290 5.23 -20.60 -2.43
N TYR A 291 5.13 -19.59 -3.29
CA TYR A 291 3.84 -18.97 -3.64
C TYR A 291 3.44 -19.15 -5.10
N GLY A 292 3.94 -20.20 -5.77
CA GLY A 292 3.53 -20.53 -7.14
C GLY A 292 4.04 -19.53 -8.20
N GLY A 293 5.18 -18.89 -7.95
CA GLY A 293 5.74 -17.87 -8.83
C GLY A 293 4.93 -16.58 -8.88
N ILE A 294 5.18 -15.77 -9.92
CA ILE A 294 4.46 -14.52 -10.16
C ILE A 294 2.94 -14.75 -10.26
N PRO A 295 2.43 -15.74 -11.03
CA PRO A 295 0.98 -15.94 -11.15
C PRO A 295 0.32 -16.29 -9.82
N GLY A 296 0.95 -17.15 -9.01
CA GLY A 296 0.39 -17.53 -7.71
C GLY A 296 0.34 -16.36 -6.72
N MET A 297 1.36 -15.49 -6.69
CA MET A 297 1.31 -14.28 -5.86
C MET A 297 0.24 -13.28 -6.33
N ASN A 298 0.12 -13.05 -7.64
CA ASN A 298 -0.90 -12.16 -8.18
C ASN A 298 -2.31 -12.69 -7.92
N GLN A 299 -2.51 -14.01 -8.05
CA GLN A 299 -3.77 -14.66 -7.73
C GLN A 299 -4.11 -14.55 -6.24
N ALA A 300 -3.15 -14.82 -5.35
CA ALA A 300 -3.38 -14.70 -3.90
C ALA A 300 -3.74 -13.27 -3.47
N PHE A 301 -3.11 -12.25 -4.06
CA PHE A 301 -3.50 -10.85 -3.83
C PHE A 301 -4.91 -10.55 -4.35
N ARG A 302 -5.22 -10.98 -5.59
CA ARG A 302 -6.54 -10.83 -6.19
C ARG A 302 -7.62 -11.47 -5.32
N ASP A 303 -7.34 -12.66 -4.82
CA ASP A 303 -8.27 -13.42 -3.98
C ASP A 303 -8.53 -12.76 -2.63
N TRP A 304 -7.48 -12.19 -2.04
CA TRP A 304 -7.61 -11.45 -0.81
C TRP A 304 -8.39 -10.14 -1.01
N ILE A 305 -8.03 -9.33 -2.01
CA ILE A 305 -8.67 -8.02 -2.20
C ILE A 305 -10.12 -8.13 -2.67
N GLN A 306 -10.47 -9.20 -3.40
CA GLN A 306 -11.86 -9.48 -3.79
C GLN A 306 -12.63 -10.29 -2.74
N LEU A 307 -11.95 -10.83 -1.73
CA LEU A 307 -12.49 -11.79 -0.76
C LEU A 307 -13.09 -13.04 -1.42
N SER A 308 -12.52 -13.49 -2.55
CA SER A 308 -12.99 -14.68 -3.28
C SER A 308 -12.57 -16.01 -2.63
N VAL A 309 -11.61 -16.01 -1.71
CA VAL A 309 -11.19 -17.21 -0.96
C VAL A 309 -11.43 -17.02 0.54
N THR A 310 -12.58 -17.48 1.03
CA THR A 310 -12.85 -17.56 2.48
C THR A 310 -12.31 -18.87 3.05
N SER A 311 -10.99 -19.10 3.04
CA SER A 311 -10.41 -20.30 3.63
C SER A 311 -9.91 -20.05 5.05
N GLY A 312 -10.63 -20.58 6.04
CA GLY A 312 -10.02 -20.99 7.32
C GLY A 312 -10.40 -20.21 8.58
N TRP A 313 -11.10 -19.07 8.49
CA TRP A 313 -11.71 -18.44 9.67
C TRP A 313 -13.20 -18.80 9.73
N SER A 314 -13.60 -19.59 10.74
CA SER A 314 -14.98 -20.02 10.97
C SER A 314 -15.85 -18.98 11.70
N GLY A 315 -15.38 -17.73 11.79
CA GLY A 315 -16.18 -16.60 12.26
C GLY A 315 -16.71 -15.80 11.07
N ASP A 316 -17.92 -15.27 11.20
CA ASP A 316 -18.64 -14.48 10.19
C ASP A 316 -17.69 -13.57 9.38
N ASN A 317 -17.57 -13.79 8.06
CA ASN A 317 -16.80 -12.90 7.18
C ASN A 317 -17.36 -11.48 7.39
N PRO A 318 -16.58 -10.53 7.90
CA PRO A 318 -17.12 -9.27 8.37
C PRO A 318 -17.56 -8.34 7.22
N VAL A 319 -17.36 -8.74 5.96
CA VAL A 319 -17.92 -8.06 4.77
C VAL A 319 -19.34 -8.53 4.43
N THR A 320 -19.76 -9.71 4.91
CA THR A 320 -21.16 -10.16 4.83
C THR A 320 -22.09 -9.36 5.76
N TYR A 321 -21.50 -8.50 6.60
CA TYR A 321 -22.21 -7.71 7.59
C TYR A 321 -21.56 -6.33 7.75
N ASN A 322 -21.94 -5.37 6.91
CA ASN A 322 -21.46 -3.99 7.04
C ASN A 322 -22.48 -3.06 7.73
N ASN A 323 -23.68 -3.56 8.04
CA ASN A 323 -24.81 -2.85 8.68
C ASN A 323 -25.25 -1.55 7.97
N ARG A 324 -24.57 -1.11 6.90
CA ARG A 324 -24.75 0.15 6.12
C ARG A 324 -25.03 1.37 7.00
N GLY A 325 -24.41 1.43 8.19
CA GLY A 325 -24.62 2.52 9.15
C GLY A 325 -25.80 2.39 10.12
N LYS A 326 -26.55 1.28 10.12
CA LYS A 326 -27.72 1.02 10.97
C LYS A 326 -27.32 0.51 12.37
N TYR A 327 -26.48 1.25 13.08
CA TYR A 327 -26.02 0.88 14.41
C TYR A 327 -26.97 1.39 15.50
N VAL A 328 -27.31 0.52 16.45
CA VAL A 328 -28.11 0.90 17.63
C VAL A 328 -27.27 1.73 18.61
N THR A 329 -25.97 1.44 18.73
CA THR A 329 -25.05 2.18 19.60
C THR A 329 -23.71 2.44 18.90
N PRO A 330 -22.98 3.51 19.28
CA PRO A 330 -21.62 3.75 18.78
C PRO A 330 -20.66 2.58 19.02
N ASN A 331 -20.78 1.89 20.16
CA ASN A 331 -19.92 0.74 20.49
C ASN A 331 -20.03 -0.41 19.50
N MET A 332 -21.22 -0.63 18.91
CA MET A 332 -21.37 -1.65 17.87
C MET A 332 -20.63 -1.27 16.58
N ALA A 333 -20.69 0.01 16.20
CA ALA A 333 -19.94 0.50 15.03
C ALA A 333 -18.43 0.34 15.22
N ILE A 334 -17.93 0.66 16.43
CA ILE A 334 -16.53 0.44 16.83
C ILE A 334 -16.15 -1.03 16.68
N GLN A 335 -16.91 -1.93 17.31
CA GLN A 335 -16.61 -3.37 17.28
C GLN A 335 -16.61 -3.95 15.86
N ASP A 336 -17.53 -3.52 15.00
CA ASP A 336 -17.61 -4.04 13.63
C ASP A 336 -16.49 -3.48 12.73
N ALA A 337 -16.11 -2.20 12.90
CA ALA A 337 -14.95 -1.64 12.22
C ALA A 337 -13.65 -2.35 12.64
N GLU A 338 -13.46 -2.56 13.95
CA GLU A 338 -12.30 -3.28 14.50
C GLU A 338 -12.24 -4.73 13.99
N ARG A 339 -13.38 -5.43 13.93
CA ARG A 339 -13.47 -6.79 13.38
C ARG A 339 -13.07 -6.84 11.90
N ARG A 340 -13.59 -5.93 11.07
CA ARG A 340 -13.22 -5.84 9.64
C ARG A 340 -11.72 -5.61 9.46
N GLN A 341 -11.18 -4.57 10.11
CA GLN A 341 -9.75 -4.27 10.04
C GLN A 341 -8.89 -5.44 10.52
N THR A 342 -9.23 -6.05 11.66
CA THR A 342 -8.53 -7.21 12.20
C THR A 342 -8.56 -8.39 11.23
N TYR A 343 -9.71 -8.63 10.60
CA TYR A 343 -9.85 -9.68 9.60
C TYR A 343 -8.97 -9.41 8.38
N TYR A 344 -8.98 -8.18 7.84
CA TYR A 344 -8.14 -7.83 6.69
C TYR A 344 -6.67 -8.04 7.02
N ILE A 345 -6.19 -7.52 8.15
CA ILE A 345 -4.78 -7.67 8.59
C ILE A 345 -4.39 -9.15 8.78
N ASN A 346 -5.26 -9.97 9.37
CA ASN A 346 -4.94 -11.37 9.65
C ASN A 346 -5.09 -12.29 8.43
N SER A 347 -5.81 -11.86 7.40
CA SER A 347 -6.07 -12.64 6.19
C SER A 347 -5.20 -12.25 4.99
N ILE A 348 -4.38 -11.18 5.12
CA ILE A 348 -3.45 -10.81 4.05
C ILE A 348 -2.52 -11.98 3.71
N PRO A 349 -2.18 -12.20 2.43
CA PRO A 349 -1.13 -13.13 2.07
C PRO A 349 0.16 -12.85 2.83
N GLU A 350 0.76 -13.88 3.41
CA GLU A 350 1.95 -13.77 4.29
C GLU A 350 3.06 -12.92 3.65
N PHE A 351 3.30 -13.09 2.35
CA PHE A 351 4.34 -12.35 1.63
C PHE A 351 4.07 -10.85 1.47
N LEU A 352 2.83 -10.37 1.64
CA LEU A 352 2.49 -8.94 1.61
C LEU A 352 2.66 -8.28 2.99
N SER A 353 2.92 -9.06 4.03
CA SER A 353 3.07 -8.56 5.40
C SER A 353 4.28 -7.64 5.53
N GLY A 354 4.06 -6.48 6.15
CA GLY A 354 5.09 -5.46 6.39
C GLY A 354 5.73 -5.53 7.78
N GLY A 355 6.55 -4.53 8.09
CA GLY A 355 7.23 -4.40 9.38
C GLY A 355 8.74 -4.15 9.26
N VAL A 356 9.40 -3.94 10.39
CA VAL A 356 10.85 -3.75 10.43
C VAL A 356 11.53 -5.04 9.98
N GLY A 357 12.37 -4.95 8.94
CA GLY A 357 13.03 -6.11 8.36
C GLY A 357 12.12 -6.98 7.49
N ALA A 358 10.94 -6.48 7.11
CA ALA A 358 10.05 -7.19 6.21
C ALA A 358 10.76 -7.57 4.91
N THR A 359 10.55 -8.82 4.51
CA THR A 359 11.20 -9.44 3.36
C THR A 359 10.26 -9.53 2.15
N GLY A 360 9.02 -9.07 2.31
CA GLY A 360 7.95 -9.22 1.33
C GLY A 360 8.14 -8.38 0.06
N PRO A 361 7.49 -8.74 -1.06
CA PRO A 361 7.74 -8.13 -2.37
C PRO A 361 7.50 -6.63 -2.47
N ILE A 362 6.68 -6.08 -1.58
CA ILE A 362 6.29 -4.67 -1.55
C ILE A 362 7.00 -3.89 -0.42
N TRP A 363 7.85 -4.54 0.38
CA TRP A 363 8.47 -3.91 1.56
C TRP A 363 10.00 -4.06 1.62
N MET A 364 10.53 -5.12 1.00
CA MET A 364 11.94 -5.44 1.14
C MET A 364 12.86 -4.36 0.57
N ARG A 365 14.03 -4.22 1.17
CA ARG A 365 15.07 -3.27 0.72
C ARG A 365 16.41 -3.93 0.48
N ASP A 366 16.46 -5.25 0.32
CA ASP A 366 17.75 -5.96 0.15
C ASP A 366 18.49 -5.59 -1.13
N TYR A 367 17.76 -5.19 -2.18
CA TYR A 367 18.33 -4.80 -3.48
C TYR A 367 18.47 -3.30 -3.67
N SER A 368 18.15 -2.52 -2.64
CA SER A 368 18.09 -1.07 -2.71
C SER A 368 18.70 -0.42 -1.48
N SER A 369 19.18 0.79 -1.64
CA SER A 369 19.54 1.68 -0.53
C SER A 369 19.29 3.11 -0.97
N PRO A 370 18.88 3.99 -0.05
CA PRO A 370 18.55 5.37 -0.39
C PRO A 370 19.79 6.14 -0.84
N SER A 371 19.57 7.26 -1.52
CA SER A 371 20.65 8.16 -1.98
C SER A 371 21.68 7.48 -2.89
N ASP A 372 21.22 6.62 -3.79
CA ASP A 372 22.04 5.92 -4.80
C ASP A 372 23.10 4.97 -4.23
N MET A 373 23.09 4.73 -2.91
CA MET A 373 24.08 3.86 -2.26
C MET A 373 23.94 2.41 -2.75
N PRO A 374 25.04 1.64 -2.80
CA PRO A 374 24.98 0.21 -3.06
C PRO A 374 24.09 -0.51 -2.04
N PRO A 375 23.40 -1.60 -2.42
CA PRO A 375 22.60 -2.40 -1.50
C PRO A 375 23.46 -2.94 -0.34
N ARG A 376 22.91 -2.91 0.87
CA ARG A 376 23.66 -3.24 2.10
C ARG A 376 23.73 -4.73 2.41
N ASN A 377 22.81 -5.53 1.89
CA ASN A 377 22.77 -6.96 2.18
C ASN A 377 23.91 -7.67 1.40
N PRO A 378 24.89 -8.29 2.06
CA PRO A 378 26.00 -8.96 1.38
C PRO A 378 25.57 -10.16 0.54
N GLN A 379 24.37 -10.71 0.78
CA GLN A 379 23.78 -11.79 0.00
C GLN A 379 22.91 -11.29 -1.17
N ALA A 380 22.76 -9.97 -1.34
CA ALA A 380 21.87 -9.38 -2.33
C ALA A 380 22.19 -9.86 -3.76
N GLN A 381 23.47 -9.91 -4.14
CA GLN A 381 23.90 -10.36 -5.47
C GLN A 381 23.50 -11.82 -5.73
N THR A 382 23.89 -12.74 -4.85
CA THR A 382 23.55 -14.16 -5.00
C THR A 382 22.05 -14.38 -4.98
N MET A 383 21.32 -13.64 -4.15
CA MET A 383 19.88 -13.76 -4.02
C MET A 383 19.15 -13.30 -5.29
N ILE A 384 19.52 -12.15 -5.86
CA ILE A 384 18.89 -11.67 -7.10
C ILE A 384 19.23 -12.58 -8.28
N ASP A 385 20.45 -13.11 -8.35
CA ASP A 385 20.88 -14.06 -9.38
C ASP A 385 19.98 -15.30 -9.38
N GLN A 386 19.83 -15.93 -8.21
CA GLN A 386 18.97 -17.10 -8.04
C GLN A 386 17.50 -16.81 -8.38
N THR A 387 16.98 -15.64 -7.98
CA THR A 387 15.60 -15.27 -8.31
C THR A 387 15.42 -15.12 -9.82
N LEU A 388 16.35 -14.45 -10.50
CA LEU A 388 16.28 -14.20 -11.94
C LEU A 388 16.45 -15.48 -12.75
N ASP A 389 17.30 -16.41 -12.30
CA ASP A 389 17.44 -17.74 -12.90
C ASP A 389 16.14 -18.53 -12.82
N LEU A 390 15.48 -18.55 -11.64
CA LEU A 390 14.19 -19.22 -11.45
C LEU A 390 13.09 -18.64 -12.35
N LEU A 391 13.16 -17.34 -12.67
CA LEU A 391 12.19 -16.64 -13.50
C LEU A 391 12.59 -16.60 -14.98
N ASN A 392 13.77 -17.10 -15.35
CA ASN A 392 14.35 -16.97 -16.68
C ASN A 392 14.29 -15.49 -17.16
N ALA A 393 14.92 -14.61 -16.39
CA ALA A 393 14.97 -13.17 -16.58
C ALA A 393 16.41 -12.65 -16.44
N ASP A 394 16.69 -11.46 -16.96
CA ASP A 394 18.03 -10.85 -16.92
C ASP A 394 18.14 -9.78 -15.83
N ARG A 395 17.01 -9.20 -15.44
CA ARG A 395 16.97 -8.07 -14.51
C ARG A 395 15.62 -7.91 -13.82
N MET A 396 15.64 -7.18 -12.71
CA MET A 396 14.49 -6.79 -11.92
C MET A 396 14.42 -5.26 -11.83
N VAL A 397 13.22 -4.69 -12.00
CA VAL A 397 12.93 -3.26 -11.88
C VAL A 397 12.02 -3.04 -10.66
N MET A 398 12.36 -2.05 -9.83
CA MET A 398 11.66 -1.78 -8.56
C MET A 398 11.64 -0.30 -8.17
N GLY A 399 10.59 0.11 -7.44
CA GLY A 399 10.41 1.42 -6.83
C GLY A 399 10.76 1.43 -5.34
N HIS A 400 9.86 1.96 -4.49
CA HIS A 400 9.84 1.88 -3.02
C HIS A 400 10.98 2.59 -2.24
N THR A 401 12.17 2.63 -2.81
CA THR A 401 13.37 3.21 -2.19
C THR A 401 13.88 4.36 -3.03
N ILE A 402 13.52 5.58 -2.61
CA ILE A 402 13.92 6.83 -3.25
C ILE A 402 15.43 6.86 -3.56
N GLN A 403 15.72 7.02 -4.84
CA GLN A 403 17.00 7.34 -5.44
C GLN A 403 17.04 8.83 -5.81
N ARG A 404 18.22 9.40 -6.04
CA ARG A 404 18.31 10.77 -6.60
C ARG A 404 18.09 10.77 -8.11
N GLN A 405 18.38 9.64 -8.73
CA GLN A 405 18.23 9.39 -10.16
C GLN A 405 18.08 7.87 -10.38
N ILE A 406 17.42 7.46 -11.47
CA ILE A 406 17.31 6.04 -11.84
C ILE A 406 18.71 5.47 -12.03
N ASN A 407 18.93 4.31 -11.44
CA ASN A 407 20.22 3.65 -11.49
C ASN A 407 20.09 2.12 -11.39
N GLY A 408 21.13 1.41 -11.84
CA GLY A 408 21.25 -0.03 -11.75
C GLY A 408 22.26 -0.43 -10.67
N ALA A 409 21.94 -1.43 -9.86
CA ALA A 409 22.83 -2.05 -8.88
C ALA A 409 22.95 -3.55 -9.13
N LEU A 410 23.81 -4.22 -8.36
CA LEU A 410 23.99 -5.68 -8.40
C LEU A 410 24.35 -6.17 -9.81
N ASP A 411 25.41 -5.59 -10.39
CA ASP A 411 25.87 -5.85 -11.75
C ASP A 411 24.78 -5.60 -12.82
N GLY A 412 23.97 -4.56 -12.61
CA GLY A 412 22.90 -4.16 -13.53
C GLY A 412 21.65 -5.04 -13.47
N LYS A 413 21.54 -5.93 -12.47
CA LYS A 413 20.38 -6.81 -12.29
C LYS A 413 19.25 -6.18 -11.47
N ALA A 414 19.54 -5.16 -10.65
CA ALA A 414 18.53 -4.43 -9.87
C ALA A 414 18.41 -2.97 -10.34
N TRP A 415 17.33 -2.65 -11.04
CA TRP A 415 17.03 -1.30 -11.54
C TRP A 415 16.05 -0.58 -10.62
N ARG A 416 16.50 0.54 -10.06
CA ARG A 416 15.78 1.30 -9.02
C ARG A 416 15.17 2.56 -9.66
N VAL A 417 13.84 2.60 -9.77
CA VAL A 417 13.13 3.61 -10.57
C VAL A 417 12.37 4.65 -9.76
N ASP A 418 12.26 4.49 -8.44
CA ASP A 418 11.72 5.52 -7.56
C ASP A 418 12.73 6.66 -7.37
N VAL A 419 12.44 7.82 -7.97
CA VAL A 419 13.23 9.05 -7.86
C VAL A 419 12.60 10.07 -6.90
N GLY A 420 11.55 9.67 -6.16
CA GLY A 420 10.85 10.54 -5.22
C GLY A 420 10.20 11.76 -5.86
N ALA A 421 9.66 11.61 -7.08
CA ALA A 421 9.15 12.70 -7.90
C ALA A 421 7.94 13.45 -7.30
N SER A 422 7.12 12.76 -6.50
CA SER A 422 5.98 13.37 -5.82
C SER A 422 6.39 14.54 -4.93
N ARG A 423 5.59 15.61 -4.91
CA ARG A 423 5.72 16.71 -3.94
C ARG A 423 5.48 16.26 -2.50
N GLY A 424 4.76 15.16 -2.30
CA GLY A 424 4.61 14.51 -1.00
C GLY A 424 5.87 13.78 -0.52
N CYS A 425 6.90 13.69 -1.36
CA CYS A 425 8.19 13.07 -1.06
C CYS A 425 9.31 14.12 -1.06
N ILE A 426 10.22 14.07 -2.03
CA ILE A 426 11.36 14.99 -2.15
C ILE A 426 11.27 15.88 -3.38
N ALA A 427 10.16 15.83 -4.14
CA ALA A 427 9.99 16.55 -5.40
C ALA A 427 11.16 16.35 -6.38
N GLY A 428 11.63 15.10 -6.50
CA GLY A 428 12.71 14.73 -7.40
C GLY A 428 12.34 14.97 -8.87
N ALA A 429 13.35 15.12 -9.73
CA ALA A 429 13.10 15.24 -11.16
C ALA A 429 12.61 13.88 -11.73
N PRO A 430 11.48 13.83 -12.45
CA PRO A 430 11.03 12.58 -13.07
C PRO A 430 12.07 12.02 -14.04
N GLU A 431 12.25 10.71 -13.98
CA GLU A 431 13.04 9.92 -14.91
C GLU A 431 12.29 8.63 -15.24
N VAL A 432 12.46 8.10 -16.45
CA VAL A 432 11.77 6.88 -16.90
C VAL A 432 12.78 5.88 -17.40
N LEU A 433 12.71 4.64 -16.91
CA LEU A 433 13.50 3.55 -17.48
C LEU A 433 12.80 3.05 -18.76
N GLU A 434 13.49 3.09 -19.89
CA GLU A 434 13.02 2.54 -21.16
C GLU A 434 13.85 1.31 -21.54
N ILE A 435 13.16 0.24 -21.95
CA ILE A 435 13.71 -1.00 -22.48
C ILE A 435 13.09 -1.23 -23.86
N ALA A 436 13.86 -1.04 -24.93
CA ALA A 436 13.41 -1.21 -26.30
C ALA A 436 13.89 -2.55 -26.86
N ARG A 437 12.99 -3.33 -27.46
CA ARG A 437 13.34 -4.57 -28.15
C ARG A 437 13.72 -4.27 -29.59
N VAL A 438 15.02 -4.26 -29.87
CA VAL A 438 15.57 -3.89 -31.18
C VAL A 438 16.10 -5.13 -31.86
N CYS A 439 15.72 -5.34 -33.12
CA CYS A 439 16.24 -6.42 -33.95
C CYS A 439 17.13 -5.85 -35.04
N VAL A 440 18.25 -6.54 -35.30
CA VAL A 440 19.20 -6.22 -36.34
C VAL A 440 19.27 -7.41 -37.27
N ASP A 441 18.93 -7.17 -38.53
CA ASP A 441 19.08 -8.17 -39.58
C ASP A 441 20.52 -8.16 -40.08
N SER A 442 21.20 -9.29 -39.90
CA SER A 442 22.50 -9.55 -40.52
C SER A 442 22.31 -10.49 -41.70
N GLU A 443 22.81 -10.09 -42.87
CA GLU A 443 22.84 -10.93 -44.08
C GLU A 443 23.64 -12.23 -43.87
N TYR A 444 24.58 -12.25 -42.91
CA TYR A 444 25.45 -13.41 -42.62
C TYR A 444 25.06 -14.21 -41.36
N TYR A 445 24.49 -13.56 -40.34
CA TYR A 445 24.19 -14.20 -39.04
C TYR A 445 22.68 -14.38 -38.77
N GLY A 446 21.82 -13.92 -39.67
CA GLY A 446 20.37 -13.88 -39.47
C GLY A 446 19.92 -12.71 -38.59
N SER A 447 18.63 -12.67 -38.27
CA SER A 447 18.03 -11.65 -37.39
C SER A 447 18.40 -11.93 -35.93
N SER A 448 19.10 -11.00 -35.27
CA SER A 448 19.30 -11.04 -33.81
C SER A 448 18.51 -9.91 -33.16
N CYS A 449 17.95 -10.18 -31.99
CA CYS A 449 17.16 -9.21 -31.28
C CYS A 449 17.70 -9.06 -29.86
N GLU A 450 17.85 -7.81 -29.41
CA GLU A 450 18.36 -7.45 -28.09
C GLU A 450 17.43 -6.46 -27.37
N GLU A 451 17.48 -6.43 -26.05
CA GLU A 451 16.78 -5.42 -25.24
C GLU A 451 17.77 -4.30 -24.90
N GLN A 452 17.58 -3.12 -25.49
CA GLN A 452 18.41 -1.95 -25.23
C GLN A 452 17.78 -1.10 -24.13
N MET A 453 18.56 -0.81 -23.09
CA MET A 453 18.10 -0.06 -21.92
C MET A 453 18.63 1.37 -21.91
N SER A 454 17.79 2.29 -21.43
CA SER A 454 18.14 3.70 -21.27
C SER A 454 17.25 4.38 -20.24
N VAL A 455 17.72 5.50 -19.71
CA VAL A 455 16.94 6.37 -18.83
C VAL A 455 16.55 7.63 -19.60
N LEU A 456 15.25 7.86 -19.75
CA LEU A 456 14.70 9.10 -20.29
C LEU A 456 14.71 10.14 -19.18
N THR A 457 15.31 11.29 -19.47
CA THR A 457 15.39 12.44 -18.56
C THR A 457 14.93 13.69 -19.29
N LYS A 458 14.65 14.78 -18.56
CA LYS A 458 14.39 16.09 -19.17
C LYS A 458 15.54 16.62 -20.04
N HIS A 459 16.74 16.07 -19.90
CA HIS A 459 17.94 16.46 -20.66
C HIS A 459 18.24 15.51 -21.83
N GLY A 460 17.39 14.51 -22.06
CA GLY A 460 17.56 13.52 -23.12
C GLY A 460 17.71 12.10 -22.59
N LYS A 461 18.04 11.20 -23.52
CA LYS A 461 18.16 9.76 -23.30
C LYS A 461 19.58 9.42 -22.83
N VAL A 462 19.69 8.83 -21.65
CA VAL A 462 20.96 8.40 -21.03
C VAL A 462 21.10 6.88 -21.17
N PRO A 463 22.20 6.36 -21.75
CA PRO A 463 22.48 4.93 -21.78
C PRO A 463 22.52 4.29 -20.38
N ALA A 464 22.01 3.07 -20.26
CA ALA A 464 21.88 2.37 -18.98
C ALA A 464 23.23 2.08 -18.28
N ASP A 465 24.28 1.79 -19.04
CA ASP A 465 25.65 1.55 -18.52
C ASP A 465 26.22 2.76 -17.75
N GLN A 466 25.80 3.98 -18.10
CA GLN A 466 26.17 5.21 -17.39
C GLN A 466 25.43 5.40 -16.07
N ARG A 467 24.46 4.54 -15.75
CA ARG A 467 23.63 4.60 -14.55
C ARG A 467 23.92 3.46 -13.57
N LEU A 468 25.01 2.73 -13.75
CA LEU A 468 25.38 1.65 -12.84
C LEU A 468 26.07 2.18 -11.58
N VAL A 469 25.62 1.67 -10.43
CA VAL A 469 26.23 1.89 -9.12
C VAL A 469 27.18 0.73 -8.86
N THR A 470 28.47 1.01 -8.89
CA THR A 470 29.50 0.06 -8.45
C THR A 470 29.52 -0.02 -6.93
N ALA A 471 29.65 -1.22 -6.38
CA ALA A 471 30.05 -1.37 -4.99
C ALA A 471 31.37 -0.61 -4.80
N MET A 472 31.44 0.33 -3.85
CA MET A 472 32.74 0.84 -3.45
C MET A 472 33.50 -0.36 -2.89
N ILE A 473 34.48 -0.85 -3.65
CA ILE A 473 35.52 -1.70 -3.10
C ILE A 473 36.22 -0.80 -2.10
N ASN A 474 35.84 -0.93 -0.83
CA ASN A 474 36.65 -0.41 0.26
C ASN A 474 37.98 -1.15 0.17
N TYR A 475 38.94 -0.56 -0.53
CA TYR A 475 40.35 -0.83 -0.30
C TYR A 475 40.60 -0.39 1.16
N LEU A 476 40.45 -1.35 2.08
CA LEU A 476 40.96 -1.26 3.44
C LEU A 476 42.46 -1.47 3.44
#